data_AF-A0A9X4P2H0-F1
#
_entry.id   AF-A0A9X4P2H0-F1
#
_cell.length_a   1.000
_cell.length_b   1.000
_cell.length_c   1.000
_cell.angle_alpha   90.00
_cell.angle_beta   90.00
_cell.angle_gamma   90.00
#
_symmetry.space_group_name_H-M   'P 1'
#
loop_
_entity.id
_entity.type
_entity.pdbx_description
1 polymer ?
#
loop_
_entity_poly.entity_id
_entity_poly.type
_entity_poly.pdbx_seq_one_letter_code
_entity_poly.pdbx_strand_id
1 'polypeptide(L)'
;MTGDIRVIPGTAGTPNAQGVYDAKIEVRDPANPGGYLPKTNNKGVSTMFPDHWTGDRIKVEVDAACKNRQSFKNTANGATMWRGTTPSGVLVEGYTTPNVTVYPKMK
;
A
#
# COMPACT_ATOMS: atom_id res chain seq x y z
N MET A 1 -4.19 11.69 13.92
CA MET A 1 -3.61 10.46 14.47
C MET A 1 -3.10 9.64 13.30
N THR A 2 -1.77 9.58 13.13
CA THR A 2 -1.15 8.71 12.12
C THR A 2 -0.82 7.42 12.84
N GLY A 3 -1.33 6.27 12.39
CA GLY A 3 -0.90 5.00 12.94
C GLY A 3 0.58 4.80 12.64
N ASP A 4 1.40 4.55 13.65
CA ASP A 4 2.81 4.22 13.48
C ASP A 4 2.90 2.83 12.85
N ILE A 5 3.15 2.78 11.54
CA ILE A 5 3.37 1.55 10.76
C ILE A 5 4.87 1.43 10.48
N ARG A 6 5.44 0.25 10.69
CA ARG A 6 6.83 -0.03 10.29
C ARG A 6 6.95 -1.38 9.62
N VAL A 7 7.96 -1.50 8.76
CA VAL A 7 8.37 -2.77 8.15
C VAL A 7 9.14 -3.60 9.19
N ILE A 8 8.84 -4.89 9.25
CA ILE A 8 9.58 -5.83 10.10
C ILE A 8 10.97 -6.05 9.47
N PRO A 9 12.07 -5.79 10.21
CA PRO A 9 13.43 -5.93 9.69
C PRO A 9 13.71 -7.31 9.07
N GLY A 10 14.40 -7.35 7.94
CA GLY A 10 14.75 -8.60 7.24
C GLY A 10 13.62 -9.24 6.44
N THR A 11 12.43 -8.61 6.36
CA THR A 11 11.29 -9.15 5.60
C THR A 11 11.06 -8.47 4.25
N ALA A 12 11.76 -7.38 3.97
CA ALA A 12 11.67 -6.69 2.69
C ALA A 12 12.27 -7.56 1.58
N GLY A 13 11.47 -7.83 0.55
CA GLY A 13 11.91 -8.50 -0.67
C GLY A 13 12.63 -7.55 -1.62
N THR A 14 13.15 -8.11 -2.71
CA THR A 14 13.80 -7.33 -3.77
C THR A 14 12.79 -6.42 -4.46
N PRO A 15 13.06 -5.11 -4.58
CA PRO A 15 12.18 -4.20 -5.30
C PRO A 15 12.10 -4.51 -6.81
N ASN A 16 10.97 -4.23 -7.43
CA ASN A 16 10.84 -4.25 -8.89
C ASN A 16 11.49 -2.99 -9.52
N ALA A 17 11.41 -2.86 -10.85
CA ALA A 17 12.04 -1.76 -11.59
C ALA A 17 11.56 -0.36 -11.16
N GLN A 18 10.39 -0.27 -10.55
CA GLN A 18 9.79 0.97 -10.05
C GLN A 18 10.02 1.17 -8.55
N GLY A 19 10.74 0.25 -7.90
CA GLY A 19 11.05 0.29 -6.46
C GLY A 19 9.94 -0.25 -5.55
N VAL A 20 8.86 -0.81 -6.10
CA VAL A 20 7.82 -1.48 -5.29
C VAL A 20 8.40 -2.78 -4.74
N TYR A 21 8.12 -3.11 -3.49
CA TYR A 21 8.60 -4.34 -2.86
C TYR A 21 7.54 -4.95 -1.93
N ASP A 22 7.65 -6.25 -1.68
CA ASP A 22 6.86 -6.93 -0.65
C ASP A 22 7.57 -6.88 0.70
N ALA A 23 6.83 -6.70 1.78
CA ALA A 23 7.37 -6.77 3.14
C ALA A 23 6.30 -7.21 4.15
N LYS A 24 6.75 -7.68 5.31
CA LYS A 24 5.86 -7.80 6.48
C LYS A 24 5.85 -6.49 7.25
N ILE A 25 4.67 -6.10 7.72
CA ILE A 25 4.49 -4.87 8.49
C ILE A 25 3.90 -5.16 9.86
N GLU A 26 4.18 -4.25 10.77
CA GLU A 26 3.55 -4.18 12.08
C GLU A 26 3.06 -2.77 12.38
N VAL A 27 1.95 -2.70 13.09
CA VAL A 27 1.32 -1.46 13.53
C VAL A 27 1.51 -1.32 15.02
N ARG A 28 1.72 -0.10 15.50
CA ARG A 28 1.81 0.15 16.94
C ARG A 28 0.55 -0.33 17.66
N ASP A 29 0.76 -1.06 18.75
CA ASP A 29 -0.33 -1.59 19.57
C ASP A 29 -1.01 -0.44 20.34
N PRO A 30 -2.28 -0.12 20.06
CA PRO A 30 -2.99 0.94 20.81
C PRO A 30 -3.25 0.55 22.27
N ALA A 31 -3.26 -0.74 22.60
CA ALA A 31 -3.48 -1.24 23.96
C ALA A 31 -2.18 -1.38 24.76
N ASN A 32 -1.02 -1.40 24.10
CA ASN A 32 0.29 -1.56 24.74
C ASN A 32 1.29 -0.51 24.22
N PRO A 33 1.47 0.63 24.92
CA PRO A 33 2.42 1.66 24.54
C PRO A 33 3.87 1.12 24.42
N GLY A 34 4.37 1.01 23.19
CA GLY A 34 5.71 0.48 22.88
C GLY A 34 5.68 -0.94 22.27
N GLY A 35 4.54 -1.62 22.35
CA GLY A 35 4.27 -2.86 21.61
C GLY A 35 3.91 -2.60 20.15
N TYR A 36 4.13 -3.62 19.32
CA TYR A 36 3.74 -3.64 17.91
C TYR A 36 3.00 -4.94 17.62
N LEU A 37 1.95 -4.85 16.81
CA LEU A 37 1.15 -5.98 16.36
C LEU A 37 1.47 -6.26 14.89
N PRO A 38 2.01 -7.46 14.57
CA PRO A 38 2.24 -7.84 13.18
C PRO A 38 0.91 -7.99 12.46
N LYS A 39 0.87 -7.58 11.20
CA LYS A 39 -0.29 -7.86 10.35
C LYS A 39 -0.41 -9.37 10.16
N THR A 40 -1.62 -9.90 10.33
CA THR A 40 -1.87 -11.35 10.26
C THR A 40 -2.53 -11.78 8.94
N ASN A 41 -3.33 -10.92 8.33
CA ASN A 41 -3.95 -11.20 7.03
C ASN A 41 -2.88 -11.30 5.92
N ASN A 42 -3.15 -12.09 4.88
CA ASN A 42 -2.23 -12.38 3.78
C ASN A 42 -0.83 -12.85 4.25
N LYS A 43 -0.79 -13.66 5.32
CA LYS A 43 0.46 -14.11 5.98
C LYS A 43 1.36 -12.94 6.46
N GLY A 44 0.76 -11.77 6.67
CA GLY A 44 1.42 -10.52 7.04
C GLY A 44 2.10 -9.75 5.91
N VAL A 45 2.07 -10.27 4.68
CA VAL A 45 2.74 -9.66 3.53
C VAL A 45 1.89 -8.52 2.95
N SER A 46 2.54 -7.37 2.72
CA SER A 46 1.98 -6.20 2.06
C SER A 46 2.94 -5.70 0.99
N THR A 47 2.41 -5.09 -0.06
CA THR A 47 3.20 -4.35 -1.05
C THR A 47 3.46 -2.93 -0.55
N MET A 48 4.68 -2.46 -0.73
CA MET A 48 5.18 -1.18 -0.23
C MET A 48 5.57 -0.28 -1.40
N PHE A 49 5.31 1.02 -1.25
CA PHE A 49 5.84 2.03 -2.18
C PHE A 49 7.38 2.05 -2.07
N PRO A 50 8.09 2.64 -3.06
CA PRO A 50 9.54 2.74 -2.97
C PRO A 50 9.98 3.38 -1.66
N ASP A 51 10.95 2.76 -1.01
CA ASP A 51 11.44 3.11 0.33
C ASP A 51 11.91 4.56 0.47
N HIS A 52 12.46 5.13 -0.62
CA HIS A 52 12.91 6.51 -0.70
C HIS A 52 11.76 7.52 -0.91
N TRP A 53 10.50 7.08 -1.02
CA TRP A 53 9.36 7.99 -1.12
C TRP A 53 8.92 8.47 0.26
N THR A 54 8.80 9.79 0.40
CA THR A 54 8.17 10.40 1.57
C THR A 54 6.66 10.22 1.53
N GLY A 55 6.01 10.34 2.69
CA GLY A 55 4.54 10.32 2.76
C GLY A 55 3.88 11.39 1.88
N ASP A 56 4.49 12.57 1.74
CA ASP A 56 3.96 13.63 0.87
C ASP A 56 4.16 13.32 -0.60
N ARG A 57 5.30 12.71 -0.98
CA ARG A 57 5.49 12.20 -2.35
C ARG A 57 4.43 11.15 -2.68
N ILE A 58 4.17 10.20 -1.78
CA ILE A 58 3.12 9.18 -1.98
C ILE A 58 1.76 9.85 -2.24
N LYS A 59 1.37 10.87 -1.45
CA LYS A 59 0.10 11.60 -1.65
C LYS A 59 0.03 12.22 -3.06
N VAL A 60 1.06 12.96 -3.47
CA VAL A 60 1.10 13.61 -4.79
C VAL A 60 1.02 12.60 -5.94
N GLU A 61 1.79 11.52 -5.85
CA GLU A 61 1.83 10.46 -6.87
C GLU A 61 0.49 9.73 -6.97
N VAL A 62 -0.13 9.42 -5.82
CA VAL A 62 -1.45 8.77 -5.75
C VAL A 62 -2.55 9.70 -6.23
N ASP A 63 -2.52 10.99 -5.88
CA ASP A 63 -3.53 11.97 -6.33
C ASP A 63 -3.51 12.08 -7.86
N ALA A 64 -2.32 12.12 -8.47
CA ALA A 64 -2.17 12.11 -9.92
C ALA A 64 -2.70 10.80 -10.55
N ALA A 65 -2.37 9.64 -9.98
CA ALA A 65 -2.88 8.34 -10.45
C ALA A 65 -4.41 8.24 -10.31
N CYS A 66 -4.96 8.80 -9.23
CA CYS A 66 -6.38 8.75 -8.90
C CYS A 66 -7.22 9.65 -9.83
N LYS A 67 -6.67 10.75 -10.34
CA LYS A 67 -7.33 11.64 -11.31
C LYS A 67 -7.61 10.93 -12.65
N ASN A 68 -6.69 10.08 -13.10
CA ASN A 68 -6.78 9.35 -14.37
C ASN A 68 -7.13 7.87 -14.18
N ARG A 69 -7.80 7.54 -13.06
CA ARG A 69 -8.06 6.15 -12.68
C ARG A 69 -9.07 5.45 -13.59
N GLN A 70 -8.89 4.15 -13.74
CA GLN A 70 -9.86 3.24 -14.34
C GLN A 70 -10.59 2.47 -13.25
N SER A 71 -11.92 2.47 -13.28
CA SER A 71 -12.75 1.68 -12.38
C SER A 71 -12.94 0.27 -12.92
N PHE A 72 -12.90 -0.74 -12.05
CA PHE A 72 -13.16 -2.14 -12.39
C PHE A 72 -13.81 -2.87 -11.22
N LYS A 73 -14.34 -4.07 -11.48
CA LYS A 73 -14.89 -4.94 -10.44
C LYS A 73 -13.87 -6.00 -10.07
N ASN A 74 -13.63 -6.17 -8.77
CA ASN A 74 -12.85 -7.29 -8.26
C ASN A 74 -13.62 -8.58 -8.57
N THR A 75 -12.98 -9.53 -9.26
CA THR A 75 -13.61 -10.77 -9.69
C THR A 75 -13.87 -11.74 -8.53
N ALA A 76 -13.12 -11.63 -7.43
CA ALA A 76 -13.25 -12.53 -6.29
C ALA A 76 -14.43 -12.18 -5.37
N ASN A 77 -14.77 -10.89 -5.25
CA ASN A 77 -15.79 -10.44 -4.30
C ASN A 77 -16.78 -9.39 -4.85
N GLY A 78 -16.69 -9.03 -6.14
CA GLY A 78 -17.57 -8.06 -6.78
C GLY A 78 -17.37 -6.60 -6.35
N ALA A 79 -16.40 -6.32 -5.48
CA ALA A 79 -16.16 -4.97 -4.97
C ALA A 79 -15.70 -4.01 -6.08
N THR A 80 -16.15 -2.76 -6.01
CA THR A 80 -15.66 -1.71 -6.91
C THR A 80 -14.25 -1.32 -6.51
N MET A 81 -13.35 -1.41 -7.48
CA MET A 81 -11.96 -1.04 -7.36
C MET A 81 -11.58 -0.01 -8.41
N TRP A 82 -10.47 0.65 -8.17
CA TRP A 82 -9.84 1.54 -9.13
C TRP A 82 -8.39 1.13 -9.33
N ARG A 83 -7.87 1.43 -10.52
CA ARG A 83 -6.48 1.24 -10.91
C ARG A 83 -5.96 2.53 -11.53
N GLY A 84 -4.71 2.87 -11.25
CA GLY A 84 -4.04 4.01 -11.86
C GLY A 84 -2.54 3.79 -11.91
N THR A 85 -1.84 4.55 -12.73
CA THR A 85 -0.38 4.58 -12.77
C THR A 85 0.08 5.95 -12.30
N THR A 86 0.96 5.98 -11.31
CA THR A 86 1.57 7.21 -10.81
C THR A 86 2.47 7.85 -11.88
N PRO A 87 2.74 9.17 -11.83
CA PRO A 87 3.72 9.82 -12.70
C PRO A 87 5.09 9.11 -12.74
N SER A 88 5.55 8.60 -11.60
CA SER A 88 6.80 7.80 -11.52
C SER A 88 6.68 6.36 -12.05
N GLY A 89 5.53 5.96 -12.60
CA GLY A 89 5.33 4.65 -13.23
C GLY A 89 4.89 3.52 -12.30
N VAL A 90 4.74 3.76 -10.99
CA VAL A 90 4.20 2.77 -10.06
C VAL A 90 2.72 2.53 -10.37
N LEU A 91 2.37 1.28 -10.66
CA LEU A 91 0.97 0.86 -10.77
C LEU A 91 0.36 0.75 -9.36
N VAL A 92 -0.82 1.34 -9.20
CA VAL A 92 -1.60 1.28 -7.95
C VAL A 92 -2.99 0.73 -8.21
N GLU A 93 -3.53 0.05 -7.20
CA GLU A 93 -4.93 -0.36 -7.13
C GLU A 93 -5.52 0.04 -5.77
N GLY A 94 -6.84 0.09 -5.69
CA GLY A 94 -7.52 0.41 -4.45
C GLY A 94 -9.00 0.12 -4.51
N TYR A 95 -9.63 0.00 -3.34
CA TYR A 95 -11.08 -0.07 -3.23
C TYR A 95 -11.67 1.34 -3.23
N THR A 96 -12.89 1.51 -3.73
CA THR A 96 -13.60 2.79 -3.65
C THR A 96 -14.60 2.83 -2.49
N THR A 97 -14.90 1.68 -1.88
CA THR A 97 -15.90 1.51 -0.81
C THR A 97 -15.46 0.43 0.17
N PRO A 98 -15.78 0.54 1.48
CA PRO A 98 -16.45 1.68 2.12
C PRO A 98 -15.56 2.92 2.23
N ASN A 99 -14.23 2.74 2.25
CA ASN A 99 -13.24 3.81 2.19
C ASN A 99 -12.43 3.70 0.90
N VAL A 100 -11.99 4.84 0.37
CA VAL A 100 -11.04 4.86 -0.73
C VAL A 100 -9.68 4.43 -0.20
N THR A 101 -9.14 3.34 -0.75
CA THR A 101 -7.81 2.85 -0.41
C THR A 101 -6.88 2.92 -1.60
N VAL A 102 -5.58 2.73 -1.36
CA VAL A 102 -4.57 2.62 -2.41
C VAL A 102 -3.43 1.72 -1.91
N TYR A 103 -2.91 0.88 -2.79
CA TYR A 103 -1.69 0.11 -2.58
C TYR A 103 -0.95 -0.08 -3.91
N PRO A 104 0.40 -0.12 -3.90
CA PRO A 104 1.18 -0.36 -5.11
C PRO A 104 1.11 -1.83 -5.51
N LYS A 105 1.30 -2.10 -6.80
CA LYS A 105 1.30 -3.45 -7.36
C LYS A 105 2.72 -3.90 -7.64
N MET A 106 3.09 -5.03 -7.05
CA MET A 106 4.23 -5.83 -7.48
C MET A 106 3.86 -6.43 -8.85
N LYS A 107 4.31 -5.79 -9.92
CA LYS A 107 4.18 -6.26 -11.30
C LYS A 107 5.52 -6.76 -11.79
#